data_AF-A0A6J5Z6U6-F1
#
_entry.id   AF-A0A6J5Z6U6-F1
#
_cell.length_a   1.000
_cell.length_b   1.000
_cell.length_c   1.000
_cell.angle_alpha   90.00
_cell.angle_beta   90.00
_cell.angle_gamma   90.00
#
_symmetry.space_group_name_H-M   'P 1'
#
loop_
_entity.id
_entity.type
_entity.pdbx_description
1 polymer ?
#
loop_
_entity_poly.entity_id
_entity_poly.type
_entity_poly.pdbx_seq_one_letter_code
_entity_poly.pdbx_strand_id
1 'polypeptide(L)'
;MIAIRIAMFGRTSAATRLHILRGRRARLEERLQQMQNNLVKGRERLDAYTLELQQHGLDSLQREVQWLGELISKEEAGGLAATTNLPAQGQLKPRPTEGGLSSQ
;
A
#
# COMPACT_ATOMS: atom_id res chain seq x y z
N MET A 1 2.61 -14.18 7.38
CA MET A 1 2.55 -13.00 6.50
C MET A 1 1.48 -13.27 5.43
N ILE A 2 0.38 -12.53 5.44
CA ILE A 2 -0.70 -12.71 4.45
C ILE A 2 -0.38 -11.82 3.27
N ALA A 3 0.14 -12.39 2.19
CA ALA A 3 0.47 -11.61 1.00
C ALA A 3 -0.80 -11.03 0.35
N ILE A 4 -0.87 -9.70 0.20
CA ILE A 4 -1.87 -9.02 -0.63
C ILE A 4 -1.35 -9.01 -2.07
N ARG A 5 -2.06 -9.63 -3.02
CA ARG A 5 -1.70 -9.56 -4.44
C ARG A 5 -2.26 -8.27 -5.04
N ILE A 6 -1.44 -7.21 -5.10
CA ILE A 6 -1.82 -5.90 -5.71
C ILE A 6 -1.28 -5.75 -7.15
N ALA A 7 -0.39 -6.65 -7.58
CA ALA A 7 0.31 -6.57 -8.87
C ALA A 7 -0.59 -6.53 -10.14
N MET A 8 -1.90 -6.76 -10.03
CA MET A 8 -2.85 -6.73 -11.16
C MET A 8 -3.70 -5.44 -11.22
N PHE A 9 -3.56 -4.53 -10.26
CA PHE A 9 -4.43 -3.33 -10.16
C PHE A 9 -4.23 -2.31 -11.30
N GLY A 10 -3.14 -2.41 -12.07
CA GLY A 10 -2.90 -1.51 -13.21
C GLY A 10 -3.93 -1.60 -14.35
N ARG A 11 -4.75 -2.66 -14.43
CA ARG A 11 -5.73 -2.87 -15.50
C ARG A 11 -7.20 -2.75 -15.05
N THR A 12 -7.43 -2.52 -13.76
CA THR A 12 -8.77 -2.51 -13.15
C THR A 12 -9.24 -1.07 -12.93
N SER A 13 -10.53 -0.77 -13.08
CA SER A 13 -11.07 0.57 -12.81
C SER A 13 -10.90 0.97 -11.33
N ALA A 14 -10.74 2.27 -11.07
CA ALA A 14 -10.57 2.81 -9.71
C ALA A 14 -11.72 2.40 -8.77
N ALA A 15 -12.96 2.42 -9.25
CA ALA A 15 -14.14 2.01 -8.47
C ALA A 15 -14.04 0.54 -8.00
N THR A 16 -13.65 -0.36 -8.90
CA THR A 16 -13.47 -1.78 -8.56
C THR A 16 -12.28 -1.99 -7.62
N ARG A 17 -11.17 -1.27 -7.83
CA ARG A 17 -10.01 -1.31 -6.92
C ARG A 17 -10.41 -0.87 -5.50
N LEU A 18 -11.11 0.24 -5.37
CA LEU A 18 -11.63 0.74 -4.10
C LEU A 18 -12.56 -0.26 -3.43
N HIS A 19 -13.48 -0.87 -4.17
CA HIS A 19 -14.39 -1.89 -3.63
C HIS A 19 -13.60 -3.08 -3.03
N ILE A 20 -12.61 -3.59 -3.76
CA ILE A 20 -11.76 -4.71 -3.29
C ILE A 20 -10.95 -4.31 -2.06
N LEU A 21 -10.33 -3.12 -2.07
CA LEU A 21 -9.53 -2.63 -0.93
C LEU A 21 -10.37 -2.46 0.32
N ARG A 22 -11.56 -1.85 0.22
CA ARG A 22 -12.49 -1.69 1.34
C ARG A 22 -12.97 -3.04 1.87
N GLY A 23 -13.38 -3.94 0.99
CA GLY A 23 -13.82 -5.28 1.38
C GLY A 23 -12.70 -6.12 2.02
N ARG A 24 -11.44 -5.87 1.66
CA ARG A 24 -10.30 -6.47 2.34
C ARG A 24 -10.06 -5.85 3.71
N ARG A 25 -10.05 -4.52 3.80
CA ARG A 25 -9.86 -3.79 5.04
C ARG A 25 -10.88 -4.23 6.10
N ALA A 26 -12.16 -4.30 5.74
CA ALA A 26 -13.23 -4.76 6.64
C ALA A 26 -12.95 -6.16 7.23
N ARG A 27 -12.53 -7.12 6.39
CA ARG A 27 -12.17 -8.47 6.85
C ARG A 27 -10.95 -8.50 7.77
N LEU A 28 -9.97 -7.62 7.55
CA LEU A 28 -8.81 -7.51 8.44
C LEU A 28 -9.18 -6.83 9.76
N GLU A 29 -10.06 -5.83 9.75
CA GLU A 29 -10.59 -5.19 10.95
C GLU A 29 -11.37 -6.19 11.81
N GLU A 30 -12.25 -7.01 11.22
CA GLU A 30 -12.96 -8.09 11.93
C GLU A 30 -11.99 -9.10 12.55
N ARG A 31 -11.00 -9.55 11.77
CA ARG A 31 -9.97 -10.48 12.26
C ARG A 31 -9.14 -9.86 13.38
N LEU A 32 -8.84 -8.57 13.27
CA LEU A 32 -8.08 -7.82 14.27
C LEU A 32 -8.84 -7.79 15.60
N GLN A 33 -10.13 -7.46 15.56
CA GLN A 33 -10.99 -7.49 16.74
C GLN A 33 -11.05 -8.89 17.36
N GLN A 34 -11.20 -9.93 16.55
CA GLN A 34 -11.23 -11.30 17.05
C GLN A 34 -9.91 -11.72 17.71
N MET A 35 -8.78 -11.34 17.13
CA MET A 35 -7.45 -11.65 17.67
C MET A 35 -7.16 -10.88 18.97
N GLN A 36 -7.55 -9.60 19.07
CA GLN A 36 -7.48 -8.84 20.32
C GLN A 36 -8.32 -9.51 21.43
N ASN A 37 -9.56 -9.89 21.12
CA ASN A 37 -10.44 -10.55 22.08
C ASN A 37 -9.86 -11.90 22.57
N ASN A 38 -9.23 -12.67 21.68
CA ASN A 38 -8.59 -13.93 22.02
C ASN A 38 -7.35 -13.74 22.90
N LEU A 39 -6.54 -12.72 22.63
CA LEU A 39 -5.37 -12.36 23.44
C LEU A 39 -5.75 -11.96 24.86
N VAL A 40 -6.79 -11.14 25.02
CA VAL A 40 -7.30 -10.73 26.34
C VAL A 40 -7.77 -11.94 27.14
N LYS A 41 -8.51 -12.87 26.51
CA LYS A 41 -9.04 -14.08 27.16
C LYS A 41 -7.98 -15.16 27.44
N GLY A 42 -6.91 -15.20 26.65
CA GLY A 42 -5.88 -16.26 26.72
C GLY A 42 -4.65 -15.93 27.59
N ARG A 43 -4.52 -14.69 28.07
CA ARG A 43 -3.29 -14.17 28.70
C ARG A 43 -2.84 -14.94 29.96
N GLU A 44 -3.76 -15.53 30.71
CA GLU A 44 -3.45 -16.28 31.95
C GLU A 44 -2.94 -17.71 31.70
N ARG A 45 -3.06 -18.22 30.46
CA ARG A 45 -2.81 -19.64 30.14
C ARG A 45 -1.66 -19.88 29.16
N LEU A 46 -1.02 -18.82 28.68
CA LEU A 46 0.01 -18.91 27.63
C LEU A 46 1.41 -18.70 28.20
N ASP A 47 2.35 -19.50 27.72
CA ASP A 47 3.78 -19.27 27.92
C ASP A 47 4.23 -17.96 27.23
N ALA A 48 5.32 -17.36 27.75
CA ALA A 48 5.86 -16.09 27.31
C ALA A 48 6.17 -16.06 25.80
N TYR A 49 6.77 -17.11 25.25
CA TYR A 49 7.10 -17.14 23.81
C TYR A 49 5.86 -17.21 22.92
N THR A 50 4.82 -17.90 23.38
CA THR A 50 3.55 -17.97 22.64
C THR A 50 2.83 -16.62 22.67
N LEU A 51 2.93 -15.91 23.79
CA LEU A 51 2.38 -14.57 23.92
C LEU A 51 3.08 -13.59 22.97
N GLU A 52 4.41 -13.58 22.91
CA GLU A 52 5.19 -12.77 21.97
C GLU A 52 4.80 -13.05 20.51
N LEU A 53 4.64 -14.32 20.14
CA LEU A 53 4.21 -14.70 18.80
C LEU A 53 2.80 -14.16 18.46
N GLN A 54 1.86 -14.23 19.41
CA GLN A 54 0.51 -13.70 19.23
C GLN A 54 0.52 -12.17 19.14
N GLN A 55 1.31 -11.47 19.97
CA GLN A 55 1.46 -10.02 19.90
C GLN A 55 2.06 -9.58 18.57
N HIS A 56 3.12 -10.24 18.10
CA HIS A 56 3.72 -9.93 16.80
C HIS A 56 2.72 -10.13 15.64
N GLY A 57 1.88 -11.16 15.72
CA GLY A 57 0.79 -11.39 14.76
C GLY A 57 -0.25 -10.28 14.79
N LEU A 58 -0.60 -9.79 15.98
CA LEU A 58 -1.53 -8.67 16.18
C LEU A 58 -0.96 -7.38 15.57
N ASP A 59 0.28 -7.04 15.89
CA ASP A 59 0.96 -5.85 15.39
C ASP A 59 1.06 -5.85 13.86
N SER A 60 1.34 -7.01 13.28
CA SER A 60 1.40 -7.17 11.82
C SER A 60 0.04 -6.88 11.17
N LEU A 61 -1.04 -7.36 11.79
CA LEU A 61 -2.41 -7.15 11.31
C LEU A 61 -2.85 -5.68 11.46
N GLN A 62 -2.51 -5.04 12.58
CA GLN A 62 -2.75 -3.60 12.80
C GLN A 62 -2.06 -2.75 11.73
N ARG A 63 -0.77 -3.03 11.47
CA ARG A 63 -0.02 -2.35 10.40
C ARG A 63 -0.65 -2.55 9.03
N GLU A 64 -1.15 -3.76 8.73
CA GLU A 64 -1.79 -4.04 7.44
C GLU A 64 -3.12 -3.27 7.29
N VAL A 65 -3.94 -3.18 8.34
CA VAL A 65 -5.18 -2.38 8.35
C VAL A 65 -4.88 -0.90 8.12
N GLN A 66 -3.90 -0.36 8.85
CA GLN A 66 -3.47 1.04 8.72
C GLN A 66 -2.99 1.33 7.29
N TRP A 67 -2.11 0.46 6.78
CA TRP A 67 -1.59 0.59 5.41
C TRP A 67 -2.69 0.53 4.35
N LEU A 68 -3.68 -0.36 4.49
CA LEU A 68 -4.84 -0.39 3.60
C LEU A 68 -5.67 0.89 3.69
N GLY A 69 -5.82 1.48 4.88
CA GLY A 69 -6.50 2.77 5.06
C GLY A 69 -5.81 3.90 4.32
N GLU A 70 -4.49 3.99 4.43
CA GLU A 70 -3.68 4.96 3.70
C GLU A 70 -3.74 4.73 2.18
N LEU A 71 -3.70 3.47 1.74
CA LEU A 71 -3.79 3.12 0.33
C LEU A 71 -5.15 3.47 -0.27
N ILE A 72 -6.25 3.21 0.46
CA ILE A 72 -7.60 3.62 0.05
C ILE A 72 -7.68 5.14 -0.08
N SER A 73 -7.15 5.88 0.90
CA SER A 73 -7.16 7.35 0.88
C SER A 73 -6.40 7.90 -0.34
N LYS A 74 -5.24 7.31 -0.66
CA LYS A 74 -4.45 7.66 -1.85
C LYS A 74 -5.17 7.32 -3.17
N GLU A 75 -5.96 6.25 -3.19
CA GLU A 75 -6.73 5.82 -4.35
C GLU A 75 -7.95 6.72 -4.58
N GLU A 76 -8.63 7.13 -3.50
CA GLU A 76 -9.72 8.12 -3.55
C GLU A 76 -9.24 9.48 -4.04
N ALA A 77 -8.03 9.90 -3.64
CA ALA A 77 -7.38 11.12 -4.12
C ALA A 77 -6.86 11.02 -5.57
N GLY A 78 -6.98 9.86 -6.23
CA GLY A 78 -6.47 9.62 -7.59
C GLY A 78 -4.95 9.53 -7.73
N GLY A 79 -4.21 9.58 -6.62
CA GLY A 79 -2.75 9.74 -6.60
C GLY A 79 -1.96 8.50 -7.02
N LEU A 80 -2.51 7.28 -6.85
CA LEU A 80 -1.81 6.03 -7.19
C LEU A 80 -1.64 5.81 -8.70
N ALA A 81 -2.60 6.29 -9.50
CA ALA A 81 -2.48 6.28 -10.96
C ALA A 81 -1.43 7.29 -11.46
N ALA A 82 -1.28 8.42 -10.76
CA ALA A 82 -0.27 9.43 -11.06
C ALA A 82 1.15 8.96 -10.72
N THR A 83 1.35 8.23 -9.62
CA THR A 83 2.68 7.68 -9.26
C THR A 83 3.19 6.58 -10.20
N THR A 84 2.30 5.93 -10.97
CA THR A 84 2.74 4.99 -12.02
C THR A 84 3.11 5.71 -13.33
N ASN A 85 2.62 6.95 -13.52
CA ASN A 85 3.03 7.86 -14.58
C ASN A 85 4.08 8.85 -14.05
N LEU A 86 5.28 8.37 -13.71
CA LEU A 86 6.43 9.28 -13.76
C LEU A 86 6.69 9.58 -15.25
N PRO A 87 6.69 10.86 -15.68
CA PRO A 87 7.07 11.19 -17.04
C PRO A 87 8.54 10.81 -17.21
N ALA A 88 8.83 10.01 -18.24
CA ALA A 88 10.16 9.88 -18.83
C ALA A 88 10.57 11.21 -19.49
N GLN A 89 10.67 12.29 -18.71
CA GLN A 89 11.10 13.61 -19.16
C GLN A 89 12.43 13.96 -18.51
N GLY A 90 13.44 13.20 -18.94
CA GLY A 90 14.82 13.66 -19.00
C GLY A 90 15.23 13.83 -20.46
N GLN A 91 14.36 14.41 -21.30
CA GLN A 91 14.75 14.83 -22.64
C GLN A 91 15.57 16.12 -22.55
N LEU A 92 16.83 16.00 -22.17
CA LEU A 92 17.84 17.03 -22.41
C LEU A 92 18.33 16.87 -23.85
N LYS A 93 17.57 17.42 -24.80
CA LYS A 93 18.09 17.74 -26.13
C LYS A 93 18.57 19.19 -26.07
N PRO A 94 19.89 19.47 -26.08
CA PRO A 94 20.35 20.83 -26.25
C PRO A 94 19.96 21.33 -27.66
N ARG A 95 19.33 22.50 -27.65
CA ARG A 95 18.85 23.34 -28.75
C ARG A 95 19.95 23.55 -29.83
N PRO A 96 19.61 23.50 -31.13
CA PRO A 96 20.52 24.00 -32.16
C PRO A 96 20.53 25.52 -32.09
N THR A 97 21.69 26.12 -31.83
CA THR A 97 21.92 27.53 -32.17
C THR A 97 22.58 27.55 -33.54
N GLU A 98 21.74 27.78 -34.55
CA GLU A 98 22.20 28.17 -35.88
C GLU A 98 22.70 29.62 -35.89
N GLY A 99 23.71 29.87 -36.72
CA GLY A 99 24.18 31.19 -37.15
C GLY A 99 25.30 31.75 -36.28
N GLY A 100 26.51 32.03 -36.77
CA GLY A 100 27.00 32.12 -38.14
C GLY A 100 28.23 33.02 -38.14
N LEU A 101 28.95 32.97 -39.27
CA LEU A 101 29.96 33.92 -39.74
C LEU A 101 31.44 33.72 -39.35
N SER A 102 32.21 33.79 -40.45
CA SER A 102 33.57 34.28 -40.63
C SER A 102 34.70 33.27 -40.45
N SER A 103 35.23 32.73 -41.55
CA SER A 103 36.19 33.38 -42.48
C SER A 103 37.60 33.46 -41.91
N GLN A 104 38.46 32.52 -42.29
CA GLN A 104 39.65 32.72 -43.13
C GLN A 104 40.44 31.41 -43.21
#